data_AF-A0A1Q8JHP8-F1
#
_entry.id   AF-A0A1Q8JHP8-F1
#
_cell.length_a   1.000
_cell.length_b   1.000
_cell.length_c   1.000
_cell.angle_alpha   90.00
_cell.angle_beta   90.00
_cell.angle_gamma   90.00
#
_symmetry.space_group_name_H-M   'P 1'
#
loop_
_entity.id
_entity.type
_entity.pdbx_description
1 polymer ?
#
loop_
_entity_poly.entity_id
_entity_poly.type
_entity_poly.pdbx_seq_one_letter_code
_entity_poly.pdbx_strand_id
1 'polypeptide(L)'
;MHSAGVADGDAPVADLTVEQLDALLRSKLTAARNLHELTRDTELDAFVLFSSGAAVWGSGGQPGYAAANAYLDALAAHRRGLGLPATSVAWGTFGEVGMATDPEVHERLHRQGVPAMDPADALSTLELALGEGDTAVAVTRMDWEVFAPSFTALRPSPLLGTVPEAVAALADGQATVPGDTGADAAVPPLRGRLEALPTAERARALVEAVRGEAAATLGHSGTDGTDAIPAGRAFRDVGFDSVTAVELRNRLRAGLGLSLPAALVFDHPTPTDLARHLGTLLFGDTPGEQGTTRADDPDAHIREVLASVPVGRLRRAGLLDMVLGLADADPGAADEPDPDAGRTEEHGTESLDDMDAEALLRLVTENSAN
;
A
#
# COMPACT_ATOMS: atom_id res chain seq x y z
N MET A 1 15.59 -29.77 -15.15
CA MET A 1 14.64 -28.90 -14.42
C MET A 1 15.36 -28.22 -13.28
N HIS A 2 15.12 -26.93 -13.04
CA HIS A 2 15.67 -26.17 -11.93
C HIS A 2 14.56 -25.78 -10.96
N SER A 3 14.52 -26.43 -9.80
CA SER A 3 13.54 -26.23 -8.73
C SER A 3 14.18 -25.83 -7.39
N ALA A 4 15.49 -25.52 -7.38
CA ALA A 4 16.15 -25.03 -6.18
C ALA A 4 15.62 -23.63 -5.84
N GLY A 5 15.37 -23.39 -4.55
CA GLY A 5 14.86 -22.11 -4.08
C GLY A 5 14.79 -22.09 -2.56
N VAL A 6 15.00 -20.91 -1.99
CA VAL A 6 14.73 -20.59 -0.59
C VAL A 6 13.92 -19.30 -0.55
N ALA A 7 13.04 -19.17 0.43
CA ALA A 7 12.26 -17.96 0.69
C ALA A 7 12.56 -17.35 2.07
N ASP A 8 13.36 -18.05 2.89
CA ASP A 8 13.70 -17.62 4.24
C ASP A 8 14.68 -16.43 4.22
N GLY A 9 14.49 -15.50 5.17
CA GLY A 9 15.35 -14.33 5.32
C GLY A 9 15.00 -13.16 4.42
N ASP A 10 13.84 -13.20 3.73
CA ASP A 10 13.29 -12.02 3.08
C ASP A 10 12.73 -11.03 4.10
N ALA A 11 12.64 -9.77 3.69
CA ALA A 11 12.20 -8.67 4.52
C ALA A 11 11.52 -7.61 3.64
N PRO A 12 10.70 -6.72 4.23
CA PRO A 12 10.21 -5.54 3.52
C PRO A 12 11.37 -4.79 2.85
N VAL A 13 11.10 -4.16 1.70
CA VAL A 13 12.13 -3.47 0.89
C VAL A 13 12.96 -2.48 1.72
N ALA A 14 12.36 -1.82 2.70
CA ALA A 14 13.04 -0.85 3.55
C ALA A 14 14.08 -1.47 4.49
N ASP A 15 13.92 -2.75 4.84
CA ASP A 15 14.72 -3.46 5.84
C ASP A 15 15.62 -4.54 5.22
N LEU A 16 15.41 -4.87 3.93
CA LEU A 16 16.18 -5.90 3.24
C LEU A 16 17.63 -5.44 3.00
N THR A 17 18.59 -6.18 3.56
CA THR A 17 20.02 -5.90 3.32
C THR A 17 20.52 -6.53 2.03
N VAL A 18 21.66 -6.04 1.54
CA VAL A 18 22.32 -6.59 0.35
C VAL A 18 22.76 -8.05 0.57
N GLU A 19 23.21 -8.38 1.77
CA GLU A 19 23.64 -9.74 2.14
C GLU A 19 22.45 -10.72 2.16
N GLN A 20 21.30 -10.29 2.67
CA GLN A 20 20.06 -11.08 2.62
C GLN A 20 19.61 -11.29 1.17
N LEU A 21 19.64 -10.23 0.36
CA LEU A 21 19.31 -10.33 -1.06
C LEU A 21 20.27 -11.27 -1.81
N ASP A 22 21.58 -11.19 -1.60
CA ASP A 22 22.56 -12.10 -2.22
C ASP A 22 22.27 -13.56 -1.84
N ALA A 23 21.98 -13.82 -0.58
CA ALA A 23 21.65 -15.17 -0.10
C ALA A 23 20.39 -15.73 -0.78
N LEU A 24 19.33 -14.92 -0.90
CA LEU A 24 18.08 -15.29 -1.56
C LEU A 24 18.29 -15.55 -3.06
N LEU A 25 19.01 -14.67 -3.75
CA LEU A 25 19.27 -14.77 -5.18
C LEU A 25 20.11 -16.01 -5.53
N ARG A 26 21.06 -16.41 -4.68
CA ARG A 26 22.03 -17.48 -4.98
C ARG A 26 21.37 -18.79 -5.43
N SER A 27 20.29 -19.19 -4.76
CA SER A 27 19.62 -20.48 -5.01
C SER A 27 18.96 -20.57 -6.38
N LYS A 28 18.46 -19.43 -6.90
CA LYS A 28 17.78 -19.35 -8.20
C LYS A 28 18.67 -18.73 -9.27
N LEU A 29 19.16 -17.52 -9.04
CA LEU A 29 19.96 -16.77 -10.01
C LEU A 29 21.27 -17.46 -10.32
N THR A 30 22.14 -17.63 -9.32
CA THR A 30 23.49 -18.17 -9.54
C THR A 30 23.41 -19.62 -10.04
N ALA A 31 22.55 -20.43 -9.45
CA ALA A 31 22.37 -21.81 -9.87
C ALA A 31 21.82 -21.94 -11.30
N ALA A 32 20.77 -21.19 -11.66
CA ALA A 32 20.21 -21.24 -13.00
C ALA A 32 21.18 -20.68 -14.06
N ARG A 33 21.96 -19.65 -13.71
CA ARG A 33 23.05 -19.15 -14.56
C ARG A 33 24.09 -20.23 -14.86
N ASN A 34 24.57 -20.90 -13.81
CA ASN A 34 25.53 -21.99 -13.96
C ASN A 34 24.96 -23.13 -14.81
N LEU A 35 23.68 -23.50 -14.60
CA LEU A 35 23.01 -24.48 -15.45
C LEU A 35 22.94 -24.03 -16.90
N HIS A 36 22.61 -22.76 -17.17
CA HIS A 36 22.61 -22.23 -18.53
C HIS A 36 24.01 -22.32 -19.18
N GLU A 37 25.06 -21.88 -18.49
CA GLU A 37 26.42 -21.86 -19.01
C GLU A 37 26.95 -23.27 -19.27
N LEU A 38 26.70 -24.21 -18.36
CA LEU A 38 27.16 -25.60 -18.48
C LEU A 38 26.40 -26.42 -19.53
N THR A 39 25.18 -26.02 -19.88
CA THR A 39 24.33 -26.75 -20.83
C THR A 39 24.11 -26.00 -22.14
N ARG A 40 24.89 -24.95 -22.40
CA ARG A 40 24.73 -24.13 -23.61
C ARG A 40 24.93 -24.93 -24.89
N ASP A 41 25.94 -25.80 -24.90
CA ASP A 41 26.34 -26.59 -26.06
C ASP A 41 25.83 -28.05 -25.98
N THR A 42 24.88 -28.32 -25.07
CA THR A 42 24.23 -29.62 -24.93
C THR A 42 22.87 -29.60 -25.62
N GLU A 43 22.60 -30.59 -26.46
CA GLU A 43 21.26 -30.81 -27.01
C GLU A 43 20.33 -31.29 -25.88
N LEU A 44 19.52 -30.37 -25.37
CA LEU A 44 18.52 -30.66 -24.33
C LEU A 44 17.14 -30.79 -24.96
N ASP A 45 16.36 -31.76 -24.49
CA ASP A 45 14.93 -31.83 -24.81
C ASP A 45 14.14 -30.72 -24.09
N ALA A 46 14.55 -30.35 -22.88
CA ALA A 46 13.90 -29.31 -22.08
C ALA A 46 14.86 -28.62 -21.09
N PHE A 47 14.63 -27.32 -20.87
CA PHE A 47 15.26 -26.54 -19.81
C PHE A 47 14.18 -25.79 -19.02
N VAL A 48 13.67 -26.44 -17.96
CA VAL A 48 12.54 -25.93 -17.18
C VAL A 48 13.02 -25.20 -15.94
N LEU A 49 12.52 -23.99 -15.71
CA LEU A 49 12.76 -23.16 -14.53
C LEU A 49 11.47 -23.02 -13.71
N PHE A 50 11.54 -23.33 -12.42
CA PHE A 50 10.42 -23.15 -11.49
C PHE A 50 10.49 -21.75 -10.90
N SER A 51 9.78 -20.82 -11.53
CA SER A 51 9.55 -19.46 -11.07
C SER A 51 8.35 -19.42 -10.09
N SER A 52 7.90 -18.23 -9.73
CA SER A 52 6.76 -18.01 -8.84
C SER A 52 5.94 -16.82 -9.33
N GLY A 53 4.62 -16.86 -9.08
CA GLY A 53 3.73 -15.72 -9.27
C GLY A 53 4.20 -14.42 -8.60
N ALA A 54 5.01 -14.52 -7.54
CA ALA A 54 5.66 -13.37 -6.91
C ALA A 54 6.52 -12.55 -7.89
N ALA A 55 7.06 -13.14 -8.95
CA ALA A 55 7.78 -12.42 -10.01
C ALA A 55 6.85 -11.67 -10.98
N VAL A 56 5.59 -12.07 -11.05
CA VAL A 56 4.62 -11.58 -12.05
C VAL A 56 3.75 -10.47 -11.45
N TRP A 57 3.10 -10.73 -10.31
CA TRP A 57 2.24 -9.74 -9.64
C TRP A 57 2.83 -9.23 -8.33
N GLY A 58 3.88 -9.85 -7.80
CA GLY A 58 4.48 -9.46 -6.51
C GLY A 58 3.98 -10.31 -5.33
N SER A 59 4.72 -10.25 -4.23
CA SER A 59 4.33 -10.80 -2.94
C SER A 59 4.73 -9.82 -1.84
N GLY A 60 3.77 -9.42 -1.00
CA GLY A 60 4.00 -8.46 0.06
C GLY A 60 5.06 -8.95 1.04
N GLY A 61 6.11 -8.15 1.27
CA GLY A 61 7.20 -8.50 2.16
C GLY A 61 8.20 -9.52 1.61
N GLN A 62 8.10 -9.89 0.33
CA GLN A 62 9.03 -10.84 -0.32
C GLN A 62 9.72 -10.29 -1.58
N PRO A 63 10.35 -9.10 -1.54
CA PRO A 63 11.00 -8.50 -2.69
C PRO A 63 12.21 -9.30 -3.20
N GLY A 64 13.00 -9.92 -2.32
CA GLY A 64 14.17 -10.69 -2.75
C GLY A 64 13.77 -11.99 -3.45
N TYR A 65 12.75 -12.67 -2.93
CA TYR A 65 12.16 -13.84 -3.58
C TYR A 65 11.54 -13.50 -4.94
N ALA A 66 10.82 -12.38 -5.04
CA ALA A 66 10.27 -11.91 -6.32
C ALA A 66 11.38 -11.64 -7.35
N ALA A 67 12.45 -10.94 -6.96
CA ALA A 67 13.60 -10.66 -7.82
C ALA A 67 14.31 -11.94 -8.29
N ALA A 68 14.49 -12.91 -7.40
CA ALA A 68 15.11 -14.20 -7.71
C ALA A 68 14.33 -14.98 -8.78
N ASN A 69 13.00 -14.96 -8.70
CA ASN A 69 12.13 -15.62 -9.67
C ASN A 69 12.02 -14.84 -10.98
N ALA A 70 11.97 -13.50 -10.95
CA ALA A 70 11.98 -12.66 -12.15
C ALA A 70 13.26 -12.87 -12.99
N TYR A 71 14.40 -13.13 -12.35
CA TYR A 71 15.61 -13.53 -13.06
C TYR A 71 15.43 -14.84 -13.85
N LEU A 72 14.72 -15.83 -13.29
CA LEU A 72 14.45 -17.09 -14.00
C LEU A 72 13.61 -16.85 -15.25
N ASP A 73 12.58 -16.02 -15.16
CA ASP A 73 11.73 -15.65 -16.29
C ASP A 73 12.55 -14.97 -17.40
N ALA A 74 13.43 -14.04 -17.01
CA ALA A 74 14.34 -13.37 -17.94
C ALA A 74 15.36 -14.34 -18.55
N LEU A 75 15.87 -15.31 -17.79
CA LEU A 75 16.83 -16.31 -18.29
C LEU A 75 16.17 -17.25 -19.32
N ALA A 76 14.90 -17.62 -19.12
CA ALA A 76 14.17 -18.42 -20.10
C ALA A 76 13.99 -17.66 -21.42
N ALA A 77 13.57 -16.38 -21.35
CA ALA A 77 13.48 -15.52 -22.52
C ALA A 77 14.83 -15.35 -23.22
N HIS A 78 15.91 -15.15 -22.46
CA HIS A 78 17.27 -15.06 -22.98
C HIS A 78 17.70 -16.33 -23.71
N ARG A 79 17.52 -17.52 -23.11
CA ARG A 79 17.83 -18.81 -23.76
C ARG A 79 17.06 -18.99 -25.06
N ARG A 80 15.76 -18.68 -25.08
CA ARG A 80 14.93 -18.77 -26.29
C ARG A 80 15.41 -17.81 -27.38
N GLY A 81 15.86 -16.61 -27.02
CA GLY A 81 16.49 -15.67 -27.95
C GLY A 81 17.79 -16.20 -28.59
N LEU A 82 18.45 -17.17 -27.96
CA LEU A 82 19.61 -17.88 -28.51
C LEU A 82 19.23 -19.14 -29.31
N GLY A 83 17.95 -19.40 -29.51
CA GLY A 83 17.46 -20.64 -30.14
C GLY A 83 17.56 -21.87 -29.24
N LEU A 84 17.86 -21.69 -27.95
CA LEU A 84 17.96 -22.78 -26.98
C LEU A 84 16.60 -23.04 -26.33
N PRO A 85 16.27 -24.29 -26.00
CA PRO A 85 15.04 -24.59 -25.25
C PRO A 85 15.10 -23.94 -23.88
N ALA A 86 13.99 -23.33 -23.46
CA ALA A 86 13.73 -22.92 -22.09
C ALA A 86 12.24 -22.64 -21.84
N THR A 87 11.75 -23.04 -20.67
CA THR A 87 10.39 -22.76 -20.20
C THR A 87 10.48 -22.35 -18.73
N SER A 88 10.05 -21.13 -18.42
CA SER A 88 9.83 -20.68 -17.05
C SER A 88 8.36 -20.76 -16.70
N VAL A 89 8.05 -21.40 -15.58
CA VAL A 89 6.67 -21.44 -15.07
C VAL A 89 6.60 -20.70 -13.75
N ALA A 90 5.86 -19.59 -13.74
CA ALA A 90 5.56 -18.80 -12.56
C ALA A 90 4.38 -19.42 -11.82
N TRP A 91 4.68 -20.31 -10.89
CA TRP A 91 3.66 -21.05 -10.14
C TRP A 91 2.99 -20.20 -9.07
N GLY A 92 1.68 -20.37 -8.93
CA GLY A 92 0.93 -20.09 -7.71
C GLY A 92 1.25 -21.12 -6.61
N THR A 93 0.42 -21.15 -5.58
CA THR A 93 0.61 -22.03 -4.43
C THR A 93 0.31 -23.48 -4.79
N PHE A 94 1.21 -24.42 -4.47
CA PHE A 94 0.91 -25.86 -4.53
C PHE A 94 0.24 -26.31 -3.23
N GLY A 95 -0.76 -27.18 -3.34
CA GLY A 95 -1.33 -27.89 -2.20
C GLY A 95 -0.46 -29.08 -1.81
N GLU A 96 -0.48 -29.45 -0.54
CA GLU A 96 0.10 -30.70 0.00
C GLU A 96 1.63 -30.86 -0.08
N VAL A 97 2.34 -30.07 -0.89
CA VAL A 97 3.79 -30.14 -1.12
C VAL A 97 4.44 -28.77 -1.35
N GLY A 98 5.75 -28.67 -1.12
CA GLY A 98 6.56 -27.49 -1.46
C GLY A 98 6.71 -26.44 -0.35
N MET A 99 7.20 -25.25 -0.71
CA MET A 99 7.51 -24.15 0.24
C MET A 99 6.28 -23.56 0.94
N ALA A 100 5.06 -23.92 0.51
CA ALA A 100 3.80 -23.46 1.09
C ALA A 100 3.09 -24.54 1.94
N THR A 101 3.78 -25.60 2.34
CA THR A 101 3.22 -26.59 3.30
C THR A 101 3.18 -26.06 4.73
N ASP A 102 3.87 -24.95 5.01
CA ASP A 102 3.68 -24.23 6.26
C ASP A 102 2.21 -23.76 6.33
N PRO A 103 1.42 -24.24 7.31
CA PRO A 103 0.02 -23.89 7.44
C PRO A 103 -0.23 -22.38 7.50
N GLU A 104 0.70 -21.60 8.08
CA GLU A 104 0.55 -20.15 8.19
C GLU A 104 0.71 -19.47 6.83
N VAL A 105 1.67 -19.92 6.02
CA VAL A 105 1.91 -19.42 4.67
C VAL A 105 0.74 -19.80 3.76
N HIS A 106 0.26 -21.05 3.85
CA HIS A 106 -0.89 -21.53 3.09
C HIS A 106 -2.15 -20.72 3.41
N GLU A 107 -2.48 -20.58 4.70
CA GLU A 107 -3.65 -19.83 5.13
C GLU A 107 -3.54 -18.34 4.76
N ARG A 108 -2.35 -17.75 4.89
CA ARG A 108 -2.13 -16.38 4.42
C ARG A 108 -2.44 -16.24 2.94
N LEU A 109 -1.83 -17.05 2.06
CA LEU A 109 -2.02 -16.99 0.61
C LEU A 109 -3.47 -17.25 0.19
N HIS A 110 -4.13 -18.22 0.84
CA HIS A 110 -5.55 -18.46 0.66
C HIS A 110 -6.39 -17.22 0.98
N ARG A 111 -6.12 -16.54 2.10
CA ARG A 111 -6.76 -15.27 2.47
C ARG A 111 -6.45 -14.10 1.52
N GLN A 112 -5.33 -14.13 0.81
CA GLN A 112 -5.03 -13.16 -0.25
C GLN A 112 -5.77 -13.45 -1.57
N GLY A 113 -6.54 -14.54 -1.65
CA GLY A 113 -7.20 -14.97 -2.89
C GLY A 113 -6.31 -15.79 -3.82
N VAL A 114 -5.23 -16.40 -3.30
CA VAL A 114 -4.34 -17.31 -4.04
C VAL A 114 -4.48 -18.72 -3.49
N PRO A 115 -5.59 -19.42 -3.78
CA PRO A 115 -5.83 -20.77 -3.28
C PRO A 115 -4.81 -21.77 -3.84
N ALA A 116 -4.56 -22.83 -3.07
CA ALA A 116 -3.65 -23.89 -3.47
C ALA A 116 -4.16 -24.68 -4.69
N MET A 117 -3.23 -25.10 -5.52
CA MET A 117 -3.45 -25.95 -6.69
C MET A 117 -3.17 -27.40 -6.36
N ASP A 118 -3.94 -28.31 -6.96
CA ASP A 118 -3.61 -29.73 -6.93
C ASP A 118 -2.28 -29.96 -7.69
N PRO A 119 -1.28 -30.64 -7.08
CA PRO A 119 -0.03 -30.96 -7.76
C PRO A 119 -0.20 -31.73 -9.07
N ALA A 120 -1.23 -32.58 -9.20
CA ALA A 120 -1.52 -33.30 -10.44
C ALA A 120 -1.97 -32.37 -11.57
N ASP A 121 -2.81 -31.37 -11.26
CA ASP A 121 -3.24 -30.34 -12.21
C ASP A 121 -2.03 -29.48 -12.66
N ALA A 122 -1.16 -29.13 -11.71
CA ALA A 122 0.04 -28.34 -12.01
C ALA A 122 1.03 -29.10 -12.90
N LEU A 123 1.26 -30.40 -12.64
CA LEU A 123 2.09 -31.25 -13.50
C LEU A 123 1.51 -31.39 -14.91
N SER A 124 0.19 -31.59 -15.02
CA SER A 124 -0.50 -31.65 -16.31
C SER A 124 -0.34 -30.33 -17.08
N THR A 125 -0.36 -29.19 -16.38
CA THR A 125 -0.13 -27.88 -17.00
C THR A 125 1.32 -27.70 -17.44
N LEU A 126 2.30 -28.24 -16.71
CA LEU A 126 3.70 -28.23 -17.15
C LEU A 126 3.88 -29.01 -18.45
N GLU A 127 3.25 -30.18 -18.58
CA GLU A 127 3.29 -30.98 -19.81
C GLU A 127 2.72 -30.20 -21.01
N LEU A 128 1.60 -29.49 -20.81
CA LEU A 128 1.00 -28.64 -21.84
C LEU A 128 1.93 -27.49 -22.23
N ALA A 129 2.49 -26.75 -21.26
CA ALA A 129 3.40 -25.63 -21.53
C ALA A 129 4.66 -26.07 -22.30
N LEU A 130 5.17 -27.27 -21.99
CA LEU A 130 6.27 -27.88 -22.74
C LEU A 130 5.87 -28.27 -24.16
N GLY A 131 4.68 -28.86 -24.33
CA GLY A 131 4.15 -29.30 -25.63
C GLY A 131 3.86 -28.15 -26.59
N GLU A 132 3.34 -27.03 -26.09
CA GLU A 132 3.08 -25.80 -26.86
C GLU A 132 4.35 -24.97 -27.09
N GLY A 133 5.45 -25.30 -26.42
CA GLY A 133 6.73 -24.60 -26.56
C GLY A 133 6.76 -23.23 -25.87
N ASP A 134 5.95 -23.06 -24.83
CA ASP A 134 5.91 -21.81 -24.06
C ASP A 134 7.27 -21.43 -23.49
N THR A 135 7.54 -20.13 -23.49
CA THR A 135 8.79 -19.58 -22.92
C THR A 135 8.60 -19.16 -21.46
N ALA A 136 7.52 -18.44 -21.17
CA ALA A 136 7.18 -17.97 -19.83
C ALA A 136 5.66 -17.99 -19.67
N VAL A 137 5.17 -18.71 -18.66
CA VAL A 137 3.74 -18.82 -18.36
C VAL A 137 3.51 -18.73 -16.86
N ALA A 138 2.44 -18.04 -16.45
CA ALA A 138 1.99 -18.02 -15.07
C ALA A 138 0.83 -19.00 -14.89
N VAL A 139 0.93 -19.87 -13.88
CA VAL A 139 -0.07 -20.90 -13.61
C VAL A 139 -0.47 -20.78 -12.15
N THR A 140 -1.70 -20.36 -11.91
CA THR A 140 -2.24 -20.18 -10.56
C THR A 140 -3.74 -20.38 -10.56
N ARG A 141 -4.30 -20.81 -9.42
CA ARG A 141 -5.69 -20.54 -9.10
C ARG A 141 -5.77 -19.16 -8.45
N MET A 142 -6.81 -18.41 -8.78
CA MET A 142 -7.00 -17.06 -8.25
C MET A 142 -8.48 -16.85 -7.95
N ASP A 143 -8.76 -16.41 -6.73
CA ASP A 143 -10.05 -15.83 -6.36
C ASP A 143 -9.97 -14.32 -6.60
N TRP A 144 -10.52 -13.88 -7.73
CA TRP A 144 -10.44 -12.49 -8.15
C TRP A 144 -11.28 -11.54 -7.28
N GLU A 145 -12.35 -12.04 -6.64
CA GLU A 145 -13.19 -11.25 -5.73
C GLU A 145 -12.42 -10.86 -4.46
N VAL A 146 -11.48 -11.70 -4.03
CA VAL A 146 -10.60 -11.44 -2.89
C VAL A 146 -9.31 -10.75 -3.32
N PHE A 147 -8.63 -11.27 -4.35
CA PHE A 147 -7.31 -10.81 -4.75
C PHE A 147 -7.34 -9.40 -5.35
N ALA A 148 -8.24 -9.11 -6.30
CA ALA A 148 -8.17 -7.86 -7.06
C ALA A 148 -8.38 -6.61 -6.17
N PRO A 149 -9.38 -6.55 -5.27
CA PRO A 149 -9.56 -5.40 -4.37
C PRO A 149 -8.38 -5.21 -3.40
N SER A 150 -7.80 -6.31 -2.92
CA SER A 150 -6.66 -6.28 -1.98
C SER A 150 -5.38 -5.83 -2.66
N PHE A 151 -5.11 -6.38 -3.85
CA PHE A 151 -3.94 -6.04 -4.64
C PHE A 151 -3.93 -4.57 -5.09
N THR A 152 -5.11 -4.02 -5.36
CA THR A 152 -5.25 -2.63 -5.84
C THR A 152 -5.60 -1.62 -4.77
N ALA A 153 -5.70 -2.03 -3.49
CA ALA A 153 -6.14 -1.18 -2.39
C ALA A 153 -5.29 0.09 -2.22
N LEU A 154 -3.96 -0.05 -2.34
CA LEU A 154 -3.02 1.06 -2.21
C LEU A 154 -2.67 1.73 -3.54
N ARG A 155 -2.73 0.97 -4.64
CA ARG A 155 -2.33 1.45 -5.96
C ARG A 155 -3.11 0.73 -7.05
N PRO A 156 -3.79 1.46 -7.94
CA PRO A 156 -4.36 0.87 -9.16
C PRO A 156 -3.28 0.11 -9.93
N SER A 157 -3.64 -1.01 -10.53
CA SER A 157 -2.70 -1.84 -11.30
C SER A 157 -3.24 -2.17 -12.69
N PRO A 158 -2.59 -1.68 -13.76
CA PRO A 158 -2.94 -2.06 -15.13
C PRO A 158 -2.81 -3.56 -15.40
N LEU A 159 -2.02 -4.29 -14.59
CA LEU A 159 -1.81 -5.74 -14.70
C LEU A 159 -3.12 -6.52 -14.71
N LEU A 160 -4.12 -6.05 -13.97
CA LEU A 160 -5.43 -6.72 -13.88
C LEU A 160 -6.42 -6.27 -14.97
N GLY A 161 -6.09 -5.21 -15.72
CA GLY A 161 -7.02 -4.60 -16.67
C GLY A 161 -7.36 -5.47 -17.89
N THR A 162 -6.59 -6.52 -18.14
CA THR A 162 -6.83 -7.47 -19.24
C THR A 162 -7.46 -8.78 -18.77
N VAL A 163 -7.73 -8.93 -17.47
CA VAL A 163 -8.35 -10.13 -16.88
C VAL A 163 -9.82 -9.82 -16.61
N PRO A 164 -10.78 -10.35 -17.40
CA PRO A 164 -12.20 -10.01 -17.29
C PRO A 164 -12.78 -10.21 -15.88
N GLU A 165 -12.41 -11.30 -15.22
CA GLU A 165 -12.85 -11.66 -13.87
C GLU A 165 -12.33 -10.67 -12.82
N ALA A 166 -11.09 -10.21 -12.96
CA ALA A 166 -10.52 -9.19 -12.08
C ALA A 166 -11.17 -7.82 -12.29
N VAL A 167 -11.46 -7.46 -13.54
CA VAL A 167 -12.18 -6.21 -13.88
C VAL A 167 -13.59 -6.22 -13.29
N ALA A 168 -14.31 -7.34 -13.40
CA ALA A 168 -15.63 -7.50 -12.80
C ALA A 168 -15.59 -7.37 -11.27
N ALA A 169 -14.66 -8.05 -10.60
CA ALA A 169 -14.48 -7.97 -9.15
C ALA A 169 -14.20 -6.54 -8.64
N LEU A 170 -13.43 -5.75 -9.39
CA LEU A 170 -13.16 -4.36 -9.06
C LEU A 170 -14.37 -3.44 -9.30
N ALA A 171 -15.16 -3.71 -10.34
CA ALA A 171 -16.39 -2.97 -10.62
C ALA A 171 -17.44 -3.19 -9.52
N ASP A 172 -17.63 -4.43 -9.06
CA ASP A 172 -18.60 -4.76 -8.00
C ASP A 172 -18.23 -4.17 -6.64
N GLY A 173 -16.93 -3.99 -6.37
CA GLY A 173 -16.45 -3.27 -5.19
C GLY A 173 -16.64 -1.75 -5.25
N GLN A 174 -16.79 -1.18 -6.45
CA GLN A 174 -17.02 0.25 -6.69
C GLN A 174 -18.48 0.58 -7.02
N ALA A 175 -19.29 -0.42 -7.39
CA ALA A 175 -20.67 -0.25 -7.79
C ALA A 175 -21.57 0.11 -6.60
N THR A 176 -21.83 1.41 -6.50
CA THR A 176 -23.11 2.06 -6.16
C THR A 176 -23.72 1.81 -4.78
N VAL A 177 -23.88 2.93 -4.06
CA VAL A 177 -24.93 3.17 -3.06
C VAL A 177 -26.23 2.45 -3.47
N PRO A 178 -26.75 1.49 -2.70
CA PRO A 178 -28.17 1.18 -2.75
C PRO A 178 -28.87 2.43 -2.23
N GLY A 179 -29.26 3.31 -3.15
CA GLY A 179 -30.33 4.23 -2.89
C GLY A 179 -31.55 3.37 -2.61
N ASP A 180 -31.97 3.34 -1.34
CA ASP A 180 -33.30 2.97 -0.88
C ASP A 180 -34.03 1.93 -1.75
N THR A 181 -33.62 0.67 -1.64
CA THR A 181 -34.43 -0.43 -2.17
C THR A 181 -34.82 -1.39 -1.06
N GLY A 182 -36.03 -1.17 -0.54
CA GLY A 182 -36.93 -2.26 -0.18
C GLY A 182 -36.74 -2.86 1.21
N ALA A 183 -37.74 -2.61 2.06
CA ALA A 183 -37.97 -3.28 3.33
C ALA A 183 -38.03 -4.81 3.18
N ASP A 184 -36.93 -5.52 3.48
CA ASP A 184 -36.91 -6.76 4.29
C ASP A 184 -35.48 -7.29 4.59
N ALA A 185 -34.43 -6.49 4.43
CA ALA A 185 -33.10 -6.89 4.88
C ALA A 185 -33.01 -6.73 6.41
N ALA A 186 -32.86 -7.83 7.13
CA ALA A 186 -32.62 -7.82 8.57
C ALA A 186 -31.45 -6.87 8.89
N VAL A 187 -31.65 -5.91 9.79
CA VAL A 187 -30.61 -4.97 10.21
C VAL A 187 -29.42 -5.79 10.71
N PRO A 188 -28.21 -5.59 10.15
CA PRO A 188 -27.02 -6.29 10.61
C PRO A 188 -26.83 -6.16 12.12
N PRO A 189 -26.37 -7.21 12.82
CA PRO A 189 -26.39 -7.28 14.27
C PRO A 189 -25.54 -6.19 14.95
N LEU A 190 -24.44 -5.77 14.32
CA LEU A 190 -23.61 -4.69 14.84
C LEU A 190 -24.28 -3.32 14.61
N ARG A 191 -24.90 -3.08 13.45
CA ARG A 191 -25.71 -1.88 13.18
C ARG A 191 -26.87 -1.74 14.17
N GLY A 192 -27.65 -2.81 14.37
CA GLY A 192 -28.80 -2.78 15.28
C GLY A 192 -28.40 -2.49 16.73
N ARG A 193 -27.25 -3.02 17.19
CA ARG A 193 -26.70 -2.71 18.51
C ARG A 193 -26.32 -1.23 18.66
N LEU A 194 -25.72 -0.63 17.63
CA LEU A 194 -25.32 0.78 17.66
C LEU A 194 -26.53 1.73 17.58
N GLU A 195 -27.53 1.40 16.76
CA GLU A 195 -28.75 2.20 16.63
C GLU A 195 -29.58 2.23 17.93
N ALA A 196 -29.57 1.15 18.71
CA ALA A 196 -30.25 1.05 20.00
C ALA A 196 -29.59 1.87 21.13
N LEU A 197 -28.35 2.33 20.96
CA LEU A 197 -27.63 3.10 21.97
C LEU A 197 -27.99 4.59 21.92
N PRO A 198 -27.97 5.30 23.08
CA PRO A 198 -28.05 6.75 23.12
C PRO A 198 -26.94 7.41 22.30
N THR A 199 -27.22 8.54 21.66
CA THR A 199 -26.26 9.26 20.79
C THR A 199 -24.90 9.49 21.46
N ALA A 200 -24.89 9.85 22.75
CA ALA A 200 -23.67 10.09 23.52
C ALA A 200 -22.79 8.83 23.70
N GLU A 201 -23.37 7.63 23.59
CA GLU A 201 -22.66 6.35 23.78
C GLU A 201 -22.22 5.71 22.45
N ARG A 202 -22.81 6.13 21.33
CA ARG A 202 -22.55 5.53 20.00
C ARG A 202 -21.10 5.66 19.57
N ALA A 203 -20.48 6.82 19.76
CA ALA A 203 -19.09 7.04 19.36
C ALA A 203 -18.13 6.07 20.06
N ARG A 204 -18.28 5.89 21.38
CA ARG A 204 -17.47 4.95 22.17
C ARG A 204 -17.74 3.51 21.76
N ALA A 205 -19.00 3.13 21.60
CA ALA A 205 -19.37 1.78 21.18
C ALA A 205 -18.84 1.42 19.79
N LEU A 206 -18.77 2.39 18.88
CA LEU A 206 -18.24 2.21 17.54
C LEU A 206 -16.73 2.02 17.54
N VAL A 207 -15.99 2.76 18.39
CA VAL A 207 -14.54 2.50 18.60
C VAL A 207 -14.31 1.09 19.12
N GLU A 208 -15.08 0.64 20.11
CA GLU A 208 -14.95 -0.71 20.64
C GLU A 208 -15.32 -1.78 19.60
N ALA A 209 -16.32 -1.53 18.75
CA ALA A 209 -16.66 -2.43 17.65
C ALA A 209 -15.51 -2.56 16.64
N VAL A 210 -14.92 -1.42 16.22
CA VAL A 210 -13.77 -1.42 15.30
C VAL A 210 -12.57 -2.15 15.92
N ARG A 211 -12.27 -1.91 17.19
CA ARG A 211 -11.18 -2.62 17.91
C ARG A 211 -11.46 -4.12 18.00
N GLY A 212 -12.70 -4.51 18.27
CA GLY A 212 -13.12 -5.91 18.34
C GLY A 212 -12.97 -6.64 17.01
N GLU A 213 -13.44 -6.04 15.91
CA GLU A 213 -13.26 -6.62 14.56
C GLU A 213 -11.80 -6.65 14.14
N ALA A 214 -11.01 -5.63 14.51
CA ALA A 214 -9.58 -5.60 14.23
C ALA A 214 -8.82 -6.70 14.98
N ALA A 215 -9.11 -6.88 16.27
CA ALA A 215 -8.55 -7.95 17.09
C ALA A 215 -8.92 -9.33 16.52
N ALA A 216 -10.18 -9.53 16.13
CA ALA A 216 -10.64 -10.77 15.53
C ALA A 216 -10.00 -11.06 14.16
N THR A 217 -9.66 -10.02 13.40
CA THR A 217 -8.92 -10.14 12.12
C THR A 217 -7.48 -10.61 12.33
N LEU A 218 -6.84 -10.14 13.41
CA LEU A 218 -5.48 -10.57 13.79
C LEU A 218 -5.45 -11.88 14.61
N GLY A 219 -6.60 -12.54 14.79
CA GLY A 219 -6.70 -13.79 15.56
C GLY A 219 -6.66 -13.62 17.09
N HIS A 220 -6.69 -12.39 17.59
CA HIS A 220 -6.77 -12.06 19.02
C HIS A 220 -8.21 -12.17 19.53
N SER A 221 -8.80 -13.37 19.47
CA SER A 221 -10.17 -13.61 19.93
C SER A 221 -10.21 -13.77 21.47
N GLY A 222 -10.74 -12.77 22.19
CA GLY A 222 -10.93 -12.83 23.64
C GLY A 222 -11.08 -11.46 24.29
N THR A 223 -11.36 -11.41 25.60
CA THR A 223 -11.49 -10.17 26.38
C THR A 223 -10.19 -9.35 26.49
N ASP A 224 -9.03 -9.96 26.24
CA ASP A 224 -7.71 -9.30 26.16
C ASP A 224 -7.36 -8.79 24.76
N GLY A 225 -8.12 -9.18 23.72
CA GLY A 225 -7.79 -8.89 22.33
C GLY A 225 -8.00 -7.42 21.94
N THR A 226 -9.00 -6.76 22.52
CA THR A 226 -9.22 -5.32 22.33
C THR A 226 -8.10 -4.49 22.92
N ASP A 227 -7.49 -4.91 24.04
CA ASP A 227 -6.35 -4.21 24.65
C ASP A 227 -5.07 -4.34 23.84
N ALA A 228 -4.94 -5.40 23.02
CA ALA A 228 -3.89 -5.53 22.03
C ALA A 228 -3.99 -4.51 20.88
N ILE A 229 -5.15 -3.88 20.68
CA ILE A 229 -5.41 -2.86 19.64
C ILE A 229 -5.72 -1.51 20.29
N PRO A 230 -4.71 -0.67 20.58
CA PRO A 230 -4.93 0.65 21.16
C PRO A 230 -5.71 1.56 20.21
N ALA A 231 -6.72 2.27 20.73
CA ALA A 231 -7.65 3.06 19.91
C ALA A 231 -6.99 4.15 19.06
N GLY A 232 -5.86 4.71 19.51
CA GLY A 232 -5.12 5.76 18.82
C GLY A 232 -3.85 5.29 18.09
N ARG A 233 -3.57 3.98 18.07
CA ARG A 233 -2.38 3.45 17.39
C ARG A 233 -2.74 3.07 15.96
N ALA A 234 -1.80 3.28 15.02
CA ALA A 234 -2.03 2.95 13.64
C ALA A 234 -2.16 1.43 13.46
N PHE A 235 -3.08 0.99 12.60
CA PHE A 235 -3.29 -0.43 12.28
C PHE A 235 -1.98 -1.10 11.81
N ARG A 236 -1.16 -0.40 11.02
CA ARG A 236 0.14 -0.90 10.53
C ARG A 236 1.10 -1.24 11.67
N ASP A 237 1.10 -0.47 12.75
CA ASP A 237 1.99 -0.65 13.89
C ASP A 237 1.59 -1.82 14.78
N VAL A 238 0.37 -2.33 14.61
CA VAL A 238 -0.17 -3.48 15.34
C VAL A 238 -0.32 -4.72 14.46
N GLY A 239 0.30 -4.72 13.27
CA GLY A 239 0.42 -5.90 12.41
C GLY A 239 -0.59 -5.98 11.26
N PHE A 240 -1.31 -4.89 10.94
CA PHE A 240 -2.11 -4.86 9.71
C PHE A 240 -1.25 -4.65 8.47
N ASP A 241 -1.52 -5.49 7.47
CA ASP A 241 -1.06 -5.43 6.10
C ASP A 241 -2.24 -5.19 5.12
N SER A 242 -1.98 -5.25 3.81
CA SER A 242 -3.02 -5.02 2.79
C SER A 242 -4.15 -6.05 2.81
N VAL A 243 -3.93 -7.25 3.33
CA VAL A 243 -4.92 -8.34 3.31
C VAL A 243 -5.79 -8.27 4.55
N THR A 244 -5.17 -8.15 5.71
CA THR A 244 -5.88 -7.93 6.98
C THR A 244 -6.68 -6.61 6.96
N ALA A 245 -6.21 -5.57 6.26
CA ALA A 245 -7.00 -4.36 6.04
C ALA A 245 -8.32 -4.63 5.28
N VAL A 246 -8.26 -5.46 4.25
CA VAL A 246 -9.44 -5.84 3.45
C VAL A 246 -10.37 -6.79 4.21
N GLU A 247 -9.82 -7.70 5.00
CA GLU A 247 -10.60 -8.56 5.90
C GLU A 247 -11.38 -7.74 6.94
N LEU A 248 -10.72 -6.78 7.59
CA LEU A 248 -11.36 -5.87 8.53
C LEU A 248 -12.47 -5.06 7.85
N ARG A 249 -12.20 -4.52 6.66
CA ARG A 249 -13.22 -3.85 5.84
C ARG A 249 -14.41 -4.76 5.56
N ASN A 250 -14.17 -6.01 5.16
CA ASN A 250 -15.23 -6.98 4.86
C ASN A 250 -16.09 -7.29 6.09
N ARG A 251 -15.46 -7.50 7.25
CA ARG A 251 -16.14 -7.71 8.52
C ARG A 251 -17.01 -6.52 8.91
N LEU A 252 -16.47 -5.31 8.80
CA LEU A 252 -17.20 -4.07 9.06
C LEU A 252 -18.36 -3.86 8.08
N ARG A 253 -18.17 -4.12 6.78
CA ARG A 253 -19.22 -4.07 5.76
C ARG A 253 -20.35 -5.03 6.11
N ALA A 254 -20.04 -6.27 6.47
CA ALA A 254 -21.04 -7.27 6.83
C ALA A 254 -21.77 -6.91 8.14
N GLY A 255 -21.05 -6.43 9.15
CA GLY A 255 -21.61 -6.06 10.45
C GLY A 255 -22.43 -4.76 10.43
N LEU A 256 -22.08 -3.80 9.58
CA LEU A 256 -22.72 -2.48 9.52
C LEU A 256 -23.68 -2.31 8.33
N GLY A 257 -23.62 -3.19 7.32
CA GLY A 257 -24.40 -3.05 6.10
C GLY A 257 -24.04 -1.80 5.29
N LEU A 258 -22.79 -1.35 5.37
CA LEU A 258 -22.27 -0.19 4.65
C LEU A 258 -21.48 -0.62 3.42
N SER A 259 -21.53 0.20 2.37
CA SER A 259 -20.55 0.12 1.28
C SER A 259 -19.27 0.84 1.71
N LEU A 260 -18.16 0.11 1.80
CA LEU A 260 -16.89 0.59 2.33
C LEU A 260 -15.77 0.43 1.30
N PRO A 261 -15.02 1.50 0.97
CA PRO A 261 -13.90 1.43 0.03
C PRO A 261 -12.81 0.45 0.46
N ALA A 262 -12.07 -0.12 -0.49
CA ALA A 262 -10.94 -1.01 -0.22
C ALA A 262 -9.81 -0.33 0.59
N ALA A 263 -9.61 0.97 0.37
CA ALA A 263 -8.58 1.77 1.03
C ALA A 263 -8.97 2.27 2.43
N LEU A 264 -10.17 1.94 2.95
CA LEU A 264 -10.74 2.51 4.17
C LEU A 264 -9.79 2.50 5.38
N VAL A 265 -9.11 1.38 5.62
CA VAL A 265 -8.18 1.20 6.76
C VAL A 265 -6.90 2.04 6.58
N PHE A 266 -6.54 2.38 5.34
CA PHE A 266 -5.42 3.25 5.03
C PHE A 266 -5.80 4.73 5.08
N ASP A 267 -6.99 5.08 4.61
CA ASP A 267 -7.53 6.45 4.69
C ASP A 267 -7.83 6.86 6.15
N HIS A 268 -8.17 5.87 6.99
CA HIS A 268 -8.44 6.03 8.42
C HIS A 268 -7.57 5.09 9.25
N PRO A 269 -6.30 5.46 9.50
CA PRO A 269 -5.26 4.52 9.94
C PRO A 269 -5.37 4.08 11.40
N THR A 270 -6.24 4.71 12.21
CA THR A 270 -6.44 4.34 13.62
C THR A 270 -7.87 3.85 13.87
N PRO A 271 -8.12 2.98 14.86
CA PRO A 271 -9.47 2.58 15.24
C PRO A 271 -10.39 3.77 15.55
N THR A 272 -9.85 4.83 16.16
CA THR A 272 -10.62 6.05 16.47
C THR A 272 -11.02 6.81 15.21
N ASP A 273 -10.10 6.98 14.25
CA ASP A 273 -10.39 7.69 13.00
C ASP A 273 -11.38 6.92 12.13
N LEU A 274 -11.20 5.60 12.07
CA LEU A 274 -12.09 4.71 11.35
C LEU A 274 -13.50 4.73 11.97
N ALA A 275 -13.60 4.63 13.30
CA ALA A 275 -14.88 4.72 14.00
C ALA A 275 -15.56 6.08 13.77
N ARG A 276 -14.82 7.18 13.76
CA ARG A 276 -15.38 8.51 13.46
C ARG A 276 -15.99 8.55 12.06
N HIS A 277 -15.27 8.08 11.05
CA HIS A 277 -15.75 8.02 9.67
C HIS A 277 -16.96 7.10 9.52
N LEU A 278 -16.95 5.92 10.14
CA LEU A 278 -18.12 5.03 10.13
C LEU A 278 -19.32 5.67 10.84
N GLY A 279 -19.08 6.48 11.87
CA GLY A 279 -20.12 7.21 12.60
C GLY A 279 -20.81 8.25 11.72
N THR A 280 -20.04 9.01 10.94
CA THR A 280 -20.62 9.98 9.99
C THR A 280 -21.40 9.28 8.88
N LEU A 281 -20.96 8.11 8.40
CA LEU A 281 -21.69 7.31 7.43
C LEU A 281 -23.02 6.73 7.96
N LEU A 282 -23.07 6.32 9.24
CA LEU A 282 -24.24 5.67 9.83
C LEU A 282 -25.28 6.65 10.36
N PHE A 283 -24.82 7.75 10.97
CA PHE A 283 -25.69 8.65 11.72
C PHE A 283 -25.73 10.07 11.15
N GLY A 284 -24.95 10.35 10.10
CA GLY A 284 -24.74 11.71 9.59
C GLY A 284 -23.85 12.54 10.52
N ASP A 285 -23.46 13.74 10.06
CA ASP A 285 -22.87 14.72 10.95
C ASP A 285 -23.90 15.11 11.99
N THR A 286 -23.63 14.82 13.25
CA THR A 286 -24.47 15.27 14.34
C THR A 286 -24.17 16.75 14.58
N PRO A 287 -25.11 17.70 14.38
CA PRO A 287 -24.92 19.07 14.84
C PRO A 287 -25.04 19.02 16.37
N GLY A 288 -23.92 18.75 17.04
CA GLY A 288 -23.95 18.33 18.43
C GLY A 288 -22.63 18.46 19.18
N GLU A 289 -21.68 19.28 18.69
CA GLU A 289 -20.57 19.81 19.50
C GLU A 289 -20.33 21.28 19.12
N GLN A 290 -21.36 22.11 19.25
CA GLN A 290 -21.14 23.50 19.65
C GLN A 290 -21.24 23.54 21.17
N GLY A 291 -20.09 23.55 21.86
CA GLY A 291 -20.12 23.65 23.32
C GLY A 291 -18.86 23.31 24.10
N THR A 292 -17.66 23.61 23.61
CA THR A 292 -16.61 24.14 24.50
C THR A 292 -15.65 25.00 23.68
N THR A 293 -15.80 26.31 23.86
CA THR A 293 -14.90 27.38 23.43
C THR A 293 -13.42 27.01 23.62
N ARG A 294 -12.68 26.82 22.52
CA ARG A 294 -11.30 27.31 22.41
C ARG A 294 -11.33 28.54 21.51
N ALA A 295 -10.76 29.61 22.03
CA ALA A 295 -10.81 30.95 21.50
C ALA A 295 -10.33 31.04 20.04
N ASP A 296 -11.05 31.88 19.29
CA ASP A 296 -10.73 32.60 18.06
C ASP A 296 -9.46 32.18 17.32
N ASP A 297 -9.67 31.34 16.31
CA ASP A 297 -8.82 31.28 15.15
C ASP A 297 -9.72 31.30 13.91
N PRO A 298 -10.10 32.48 13.40
CA PRO A 298 -11.01 32.62 12.27
C PRO A 298 -10.49 31.90 11.01
N ASP A 299 -9.19 31.58 10.96
CA ASP A 299 -8.53 30.96 9.82
C ASP A 299 -8.34 29.45 9.98
N ALA A 300 -8.75 28.85 11.10
CA ALA A 300 -8.63 27.40 11.33
C ALA A 300 -9.40 26.59 10.28
N HIS A 301 -10.61 27.03 9.95
CA HIS A 301 -11.42 26.42 8.91
C HIS A 301 -10.78 26.59 7.52
N ILE A 302 -10.18 27.76 7.25
CA ILE A 302 -9.51 28.04 5.97
C ILE A 302 -8.28 27.15 5.80
N ARG A 303 -7.48 26.94 6.86
CA ARG A 303 -6.31 26.04 6.85
C ARG A 303 -6.71 24.58 6.64
N GLU A 304 -7.77 24.12 7.29
CA GLU A 304 -8.29 22.77 7.10
C GLU A 304 -8.76 22.55 5.66
N VAL A 305 -9.49 23.52 5.11
CA VAL A 305 -9.94 23.47 3.71
C VAL A 305 -8.74 23.47 2.75
N LEU A 306 -7.77 24.38 2.91
CA LEU A 306 -6.58 24.43 2.06
C LEU A 306 -5.75 23.14 2.12
N ALA A 307 -5.60 22.52 3.30
CA ALA A 307 -4.88 21.26 3.47
C ALA A 307 -5.59 20.07 2.79
N SER A 308 -6.92 20.12 2.64
CA SER A 308 -7.71 19.06 2.01
C SER A 308 -7.73 19.12 0.48
N VAL A 309 -7.33 20.24 -0.14
CA VAL A 309 -7.35 20.39 -1.61
C VAL A 309 -6.10 19.76 -2.23
N PRO A 310 -6.24 18.77 -3.13
CA PRO A 310 -5.07 18.20 -3.82
C PRO A 310 -4.32 19.26 -4.65
N VAL A 311 -2.99 19.30 -4.55
CA VAL A 311 -2.13 20.28 -5.24
C VAL A 311 -2.35 20.29 -6.76
N GLY A 312 -2.67 19.14 -7.36
CA GLY A 312 -3.01 19.04 -8.80
C GLY A 312 -4.31 19.75 -9.19
N ARG A 313 -5.23 20.01 -8.24
CA ARG A 313 -6.44 20.82 -8.44
C ARG A 313 -6.09 22.31 -8.41
N LEU A 314 -5.24 22.74 -7.46
CA LEU A 314 -4.74 24.11 -7.37
C LEU A 314 -3.94 24.50 -8.62
N ARG A 315 -3.10 23.59 -9.14
CA ARG A 315 -2.34 23.80 -10.38
C ARG A 315 -3.23 23.94 -11.61
N ARG A 316 -4.26 23.09 -11.76
CA ARG A 316 -5.21 23.16 -12.88
C ARG A 316 -6.10 24.40 -12.83
N ALA A 317 -6.39 24.90 -11.63
CA ALA A 317 -7.13 26.15 -11.43
C ALA A 317 -6.25 27.41 -11.59
N GLY A 318 -4.93 27.27 -11.78
CA GLY A 318 -3.99 28.40 -11.87
C GLY A 318 -3.77 29.14 -10.53
N LEU A 319 -4.13 28.51 -9.41
CA LEU A 319 -4.10 29.13 -8.07
C LEU A 319 -2.84 28.81 -7.28
N LEU A 320 -2.05 27.83 -7.72
CA LEU A 320 -0.89 27.34 -6.96
C LEU A 320 0.17 28.42 -6.74
N ASP A 321 0.51 29.18 -7.78
CA ASP A 321 1.54 30.22 -7.69
C ASP A 321 1.06 31.43 -6.87
N MET A 322 -0.24 31.71 -6.85
CA MET A 322 -0.84 32.74 -5.99
C MET A 322 -0.78 32.34 -4.51
N VAL A 323 -1.07 31.09 -4.17
CA VAL A 323 -1.01 30.59 -2.78
C VAL A 323 0.43 30.55 -2.26
N LEU A 324 1.39 30.19 -3.10
CA LEU A 324 2.82 30.21 -2.75
C LEU A 324 3.33 31.65 -2.59
N GLY A 325 2.97 32.55 -3.50
CA GLY A 325 3.35 33.97 -3.40
C GLY A 325 2.77 34.69 -2.17
N LEU A 326 1.61 34.25 -1.67
CA LEU A 326 1.02 34.74 -0.41
C LEU A 326 1.70 34.14 0.83
N ALA A 327 2.26 32.93 0.74
CA ALA A 327 2.97 32.29 1.83
C ALA A 327 4.38 32.87 2.06
N ASP A 328 4.98 33.43 1.00
CA ASP A 328 6.27 34.14 1.05
C ASP A 328 6.13 35.62 1.45
N ALA A 329 4.90 36.14 1.57
CA ALA A 329 4.64 37.50 2.04
C ALA A 329 4.67 37.56 3.58
N ASP A 330 5.66 38.25 4.14
CA ASP A 330 5.83 38.47 5.58
C ASP A 330 4.57 39.15 6.19
N PRO A 331 3.97 38.66 7.30
CA PRO A 331 2.74 39.23 7.87
C PRO A 331 2.91 40.64 8.48
N GLY A 332 4.10 41.24 8.37
CA GLY A 332 4.52 42.43 9.09
C GLY A 332 4.54 43.75 8.31
N ALA A 333 3.93 43.85 7.13
CA ALA A 333 3.98 45.08 6.32
C ALA A 333 2.63 45.48 5.72
N ALA A 334 1.71 45.98 6.55
CA ALA A 334 0.68 46.93 6.09
C ALA A 334 0.17 47.81 7.25
N ASP A 335 0.41 49.12 7.09
CA ASP A 335 -0.29 50.27 7.68
C ASP A 335 -0.19 50.57 9.19
N GLU A 336 0.85 51.33 9.56
CA GLU A 336 0.65 52.61 10.26
C GLU A 336 1.62 53.69 9.70
N PRO A 337 1.20 54.97 9.61
CA PRO A 337 1.91 56.01 8.87
C PRO A 337 3.11 56.57 9.65
N ASP A 338 4.25 56.64 8.97
CA ASP A 338 5.48 57.30 9.41
C ASP A 338 5.28 58.83 9.53
N PRO A 339 5.47 59.44 10.72
CA PRO A 339 5.48 60.87 10.90
C PRO A 339 6.90 61.37 11.20
N ASP A 340 7.93 61.01 10.44
CA ASP A 340 9.13 61.87 10.40
C ASP A 340 9.89 61.77 9.08
N ALA A 341 9.37 62.50 8.09
CA ALA A 341 10.13 62.91 6.93
C ALA A 341 11.30 63.81 7.38
N GLY A 342 12.49 63.22 7.47
CA GLY A 342 13.74 63.97 7.33
C GLY A 342 14.89 63.45 8.15
N ARG A 343 15.80 62.71 7.51
CA ARG A 343 17.16 63.18 7.25
C ARG A 343 17.96 62.12 6.49
N THR A 344 18.45 62.57 5.35
CA THR A 344 19.54 62.05 4.54
C THR A 344 20.70 61.57 5.40
N GLU A 345 21.24 60.38 5.13
CA GLU A 345 22.68 60.17 5.01
C GLU A 345 22.99 58.84 4.31
N GLU A 346 23.88 58.95 3.33
CA GLU A 346 24.44 57.92 2.48
C GLU A 346 25.20 56.88 3.32
N HIS A 347 25.04 55.59 3.02
CA HIS A 347 26.16 54.66 2.88
C HIS A 347 25.67 53.41 2.15
N GLY A 348 26.25 53.18 0.96
CA GLY A 348 26.00 51.99 0.16
C GLY A 348 26.62 50.76 0.81
N THR A 349 25.82 49.71 0.93
CA THR A 349 26.31 48.35 1.16
C THR A 349 25.96 47.51 -0.06
N GLU A 350 26.97 47.29 -0.88
CA GLU A 350 26.94 46.34 -1.99
C GLU A 350 26.73 44.92 -1.46
N SER A 351 25.97 44.15 -2.23
CA SER A 351 25.65 42.75 -1.99
C SER A 351 26.93 41.91 -1.90
N LEU A 352 27.03 41.06 -0.86
CA LEU A 352 28.13 40.14 -0.61
C LEU A 352 28.32 39.07 -1.71
N ASP A 353 27.38 38.96 -2.65
CA ASP A 353 27.41 37.95 -3.71
C ASP A 353 28.24 38.36 -4.95
N ASP A 354 28.74 39.59 -5.03
CA ASP A 354 29.54 40.08 -6.17
C ASP A 354 31.02 40.39 -5.82
N MET A 355 31.49 40.01 -4.62
CA MET A 355 32.86 40.32 -4.18
C MET A 355 33.89 39.28 -4.64
N ASP A 356 35.00 39.74 -5.20
CA ASP A 356 36.12 38.89 -5.61
C ASP A 356 36.92 38.31 -4.42
N ALA A 357 37.64 37.22 -4.69
CA ALA A 357 38.34 36.44 -3.65
C ALA A 357 39.42 37.24 -2.91
N GLU A 358 39.88 38.36 -3.47
CA GLU A 358 40.91 39.20 -2.87
C GLU A 358 40.29 40.22 -1.87
N ALA A 359 39.05 40.65 -2.09
CA ALA A 359 38.29 41.46 -1.15
C ALA A 359 37.83 40.69 0.11
N LEU A 360 37.49 39.40 -0.02
CA LEU A 360 37.12 38.55 1.12
C LEU A 360 38.29 38.29 2.08
N LEU A 361 39.53 38.25 1.58
CA LEU A 361 40.72 38.04 2.39
C LEU A 361 41.07 39.25 3.28
N ARG A 362 40.70 40.47 2.89
CA ARG A 362 40.90 41.66 3.75
C ARG A 362 39.91 41.71 4.92
N LEU A 363 38.67 41.27 4.71
CA LEU A 363 37.63 41.27 5.74
C LEU A 363 37.97 40.33 6.92
N VAL A 364 38.65 39.21 6.64
CA VAL A 364 39.05 38.23 7.68
C VAL A 364 40.25 38.71 8.50
N THR A 365 41.15 39.51 7.92
CA THR A 365 42.30 40.06 8.65
C THR A 365 41.95 41.24 9.56
N GLU A 366 40.89 42.00 9.25
CA GLU A 366 40.44 43.12 10.09
C GLU A 366 39.56 42.66 11.27
N ASN A 367 38.86 41.53 11.15
CA ASN A 367 38.01 41.00 12.23
C ASN A 367 38.75 40.13 13.26
N SER A 368 40.05 39.89 13.09
CA SER A 368 40.89 39.10 14.01
C SER A 368 41.73 39.94 14.97
N ALA A 369 41.47 41.26 15.05
CA ALA A 369 42.10 42.17 16.00
C ALA A 369 41.06 43.09 16.65
N ASN A 370 40.11 42.50 17.40
CA ASN A 370 39.41 43.17 18.49
C ASN A 370 38.86 42.17 19.50
#